data_AF-A0A7G8E3N8-F1
#
_entry.id   AF-A0A7G8E3N8-F1
#
_cell.length_a   1.000
_cell.length_b   1.000
_cell.length_c   1.000
_cell.angle_alpha   90.00
_cell.angle_beta   90.00
_cell.angle_gamma   90.00
#
_symmetry.space_group_name_H-M   'P 1'
#
loop_
_entity.id
_entity.type
_entity.pdbx_description
1 polymer ?
#
loop_
_entity_poly.entity_id
_entity_poly.type
_entity_poly.pdbx_seq_one_letter_code
_entity_poly.pdbx_strand_id
1 'polypeptide(L)'
;MKSPKPQLKRLQPFFSSGCCLLPCGSHKNPLLKSWPSSPGLSLVELANFPGCKAVGLRTGPEDGQILSIDLDGQSAIDRLWKDSLDPFMSGTFIVGRSGDPWRLKLQFRLTPEQAAEISSFQTTIHTKPACNGAKAEAVEVLYSRRRQVIIGGRHPSGDSYIWFDGAGPEQLEAPDSKWWAFIKECHARAQQPPQKHRPTDRKRSNTRRANPCPVCGRHDGPGGSNLWCEYSSSGLLFCMPGTTFSAPAGLRIGYVVNGWALKKITQTQDGPVHVFGQHDPEKLKRQSDVE
;
A
#
# COMPACT_ATOMS: atom_id res chain seq x y z
N MET A 1 20.80 -25.11 -15.46
CA MET A 1 20.59 -23.75 -14.92
C MET A 1 20.19 -22.84 -16.07
N LYS A 2 19.11 -22.05 -15.94
CA LYS A 2 18.64 -21.16 -17.01
C LYS A 2 19.50 -19.89 -17.04
N SER A 3 19.90 -19.49 -18.24
CA SER A 3 20.52 -18.19 -18.45
C SER A 3 19.48 -17.07 -18.33
N PRO A 4 19.86 -15.91 -17.77
CA PRO A 4 18.99 -14.73 -17.76
C PRO A 4 18.52 -14.36 -19.17
N LYS A 5 17.24 -13.98 -19.31
CA LYS A 5 16.69 -13.46 -20.57
C LYS A 5 17.40 -12.15 -20.98
N PRO A 6 17.45 -11.79 -22.27
CA PRO A 6 18.12 -10.57 -22.74
C PRO A 6 17.69 -9.30 -22.00
N GLN A 7 16.38 -9.12 -21.78
CA GLN A 7 15.86 -8.01 -20.98
C GLN A 7 16.47 -8.01 -19.57
N LEU A 8 16.44 -9.14 -18.86
CA LEU A 8 16.98 -9.24 -17.50
C LEU A 8 18.49 -8.92 -17.44
N LYS A 9 19.26 -9.28 -18.47
CA LYS A 9 20.70 -8.98 -18.55
C LYS A 9 21.01 -7.49 -18.55
N ARG A 10 20.10 -6.62 -19.00
CA ARG A 10 20.28 -5.16 -18.95
C ARG A 10 20.31 -4.60 -17.53
N LEU A 11 19.89 -5.37 -16.51
CA LEU A 11 20.02 -4.99 -15.11
C LEU A 11 21.43 -5.24 -14.54
N GLN A 12 22.39 -5.72 -15.33
CA GLN A 12 23.76 -5.95 -14.85
C GLN A 12 24.41 -4.71 -14.16
N PRO A 13 24.21 -3.46 -14.64
CA PRO A 13 24.76 -2.27 -13.98
C PRO A 13 24.24 -2.02 -12.55
N PHE A 14 23.11 -2.62 -12.18
CA PHE A 14 22.48 -2.40 -10.88
C PHE A 14 23.30 -3.01 -9.73
N PHE A 15 24.03 -4.10 -9.98
CA PHE A 15 24.89 -4.72 -8.97
C PHE A 15 26.07 -3.82 -8.61
N SER A 16 26.75 -3.24 -9.61
CA SER A 16 27.83 -2.28 -9.39
C SER A 16 27.33 -1.00 -8.70
N SER A 17 26.04 -0.70 -8.83
CA SER A 17 25.38 0.45 -8.21
C SER A 17 24.86 0.17 -6.80
N GLY A 18 25.02 -1.05 -6.28
CA GLY A 18 24.52 -1.45 -4.95
C GLY A 18 23.00 -1.61 -4.88
N CYS A 19 22.31 -1.67 -6.01
CA CYS A 19 20.86 -1.85 -6.04
C CYS A 19 20.47 -3.27 -5.64
N CYS A 20 19.35 -3.40 -4.91
CA CYS A 20 18.84 -4.71 -4.51
C CYS A 20 17.67 -5.16 -5.40
N LEU A 21 17.84 -6.31 -6.03
CA LEU A 21 16.82 -6.98 -6.84
C LEU A 21 16.19 -8.16 -6.10
N LEU A 22 14.86 -8.29 -6.21
CA LEU A 22 14.06 -9.25 -5.47
C LEU A 22 13.23 -10.12 -6.42
N PRO A 23 13.09 -11.43 -6.15
CA PRO A 23 12.15 -12.28 -6.87
C PRO A 23 10.74 -11.99 -6.37
N CYS A 24 9.81 -11.67 -7.27
CA CYS A 24 8.42 -11.37 -6.96
C CYS A 24 7.47 -12.39 -7.57
N GLY A 25 6.45 -12.78 -6.81
CA GLY A 25 5.44 -13.78 -7.20
C GLY A 25 4.34 -13.22 -8.10
N SER A 26 3.31 -14.03 -8.35
CA SER A 26 2.14 -13.67 -9.17
C SER A 26 1.36 -12.48 -8.62
N HIS A 27 1.37 -12.25 -7.30
CA HIS A 27 0.72 -11.11 -6.66
C HIS A 27 1.69 -9.93 -6.43
N LYS A 28 2.85 -9.93 -7.11
CA LYS A 28 3.90 -8.90 -7.02
C LYS A 28 4.55 -8.77 -5.64
N ASN A 29 4.26 -9.68 -4.71
CA ASN A 29 4.93 -9.72 -3.42
C ASN A 29 6.33 -10.35 -3.57
N PRO A 30 7.34 -9.83 -2.85
CA PRO A 30 8.63 -10.50 -2.76
C PRO A 30 8.47 -11.92 -2.20
N LEU A 31 9.21 -12.87 -2.78
CA LEU A 31 9.19 -14.28 -2.38
C LEU A 31 10.18 -14.59 -1.26
N LEU A 32 11.09 -13.66 -0.95
CA LEU A 32 12.01 -13.78 0.17
C LEU A 32 11.30 -13.39 1.47
N LYS A 33 11.32 -14.27 2.48
CA LYS A 33 10.63 -14.07 3.78
C LYS A 33 11.06 -12.79 4.51
N SER A 34 12.36 -12.49 4.48
CA SER A 34 12.95 -11.26 5.08
C SER A 34 13.44 -10.31 4.00
N TRP A 35 12.64 -10.11 2.94
CA TRP A 35 13.05 -9.32 1.78
C TRP A 35 13.53 -7.88 2.10
N PRO A 36 13.03 -7.13 3.12
CA PRO A 36 13.52 -5.77 3.36
C PRO A 36 14.98 -5.74 3.83
N SER A 37 15.44 -6.80 4.50
CA SER A 37 16.82 -6.93 5.01
C SER A 37 17.70 -7.85 4.16
N SER A 38 17.13 -8.48 3.12
CA SER A 38 17.85 -9.39 2.23
C SER A 38 18.94 -8.66 1.43
N PRO A 39 20.08 -9.28 1.10
CA PRO A 39 21.04 -8.71 0.14
C PRO A 39 20.47 -8.63 -1.29
N GLY A 40 19.35 -9.31 -1.56
CA GLY A 40 18.82 -9.46 -2.93
C GLY A 40 19.42 -10.67 -3.62
N LEU A 41 19.15 -10.79 -4.93
CA LEU A 41 19.60 -11.91 -5.75
C LEU A 41 20.30 -11.41 -7.01
N SER A 42 21.29 -12.19 -7.46
CA SER A 42 21.91 -12.05 -8.78
C SER A 42 20.91 -12.32 -9.92
N LEU A 43 21.25 -11.91 -11.15
CA LEU A 43 20.38 -12.18 -12.32
C LEU A 43 20.19 -13.68 -12.57
N VAL A 44 21.22 -14.49 -12.32
CA VAL A 44 21.15 -15.94 -12.47
C VAL A 44 20.22 -16.53 -11.42
N GLU A 45 20.33 -16.11 -10.17
CA GLU A 45 19.41 -16.56 -9.11
C GLU A 45 17.97 -16.13 -9.42
N LEU A 46 17.73 -14.88 -9.81
CA LEU A 46 16.40 -14.38 -10.20
C LEU A 46 15.80 -15.21 -11.35
N ALA A 47 16.58 -15.55 -12.37
CA ALA A 47 16.14 -16.33 -13.52
C ALA A 47 15.77 -17.78 -13.17
N ASN A 48 16.33 -18.31 -12.08
CA ASN A 48 16.14 -19.68 -11.63
C ASN A 48 15.26 -19.79 -10.36
N PHE A 49 14.86 -18.67 -9.76
CA PHE A 49 14.14 -18.67 -8.50
C PHE A 49 12.72 -19.28 -8.66
N PRO A 50 12.36 -20.33 -7.90
CA PRO A 50 11.06 -20.97 -8.01
C PRO A 50 9.90 -19.98 -7.76
N GLY A 51 8.91 -19.98 -8.64
CA GLY A 51 7.73 -19.12 -8.52
C GLY A 51 7.94 -17.65 -8.88
N CYS A 52 9.16 -17.23 -9.23
CA CYS A 52 9.43 -15.87 -9.68
C CYS A 52 8.67 -15.56 -10.98
N LYS A 53 7.80 -14.54 -10.95
CA LYS A 53 7.02 -14.05 -12.10
C LYS A 53 7.42 -12.64 -12.51
N ALA A 54 7.98 -11.88 -11.57
CA ALA A 54 8.40 -10.51 -11.76
C ALA A 54 9.67 -10.21 -10.95
N VAL A 55 10.38 -9.15 -11.33
CA VAL A 55 11.55 -8.66 -10.61
C VAL A 55 11.18 -7.36 -9.90
N GLY A 56 11.40 -7.35 -8.59
CA GLY A 56 11.29 -6.16 -7.75
C GLY A 56 12.62 -5.44 -7.64
N LEU A 57 12.58 -4.10 -7.61
CA LEU A 57 13.67 -3.23 -7.22
C LEU A 57 13.34 -2.64 -5.85
N ARG A 58 14.17 -2.88 -4.84
CA ARG A 58 13.99 -2.28 -3.51
C ARG A 58 14.38 -0.80 -3.59
N THR A 59 13.57 0.06 -2.96
CA THR A 59 13.83 1.50 -2.91
C THR A 59 14.46 1.87 -1.57
N GLY A 60 14.95 3.11 -1.45
CA GLY A 60 15.47 3.67 -0.21
C GLY A 60 16.97 3.97 -0.20
N PRO A 61 17.45 4.60 0.88
CA PRO A 61 18.82 5.10 0.98
C PRO A 61 19.88 4.01 1.02
N GLU A 62 19.55 2.82 1.51
CA GLU A 62 20.54 1.76 1.77
C GLU A 62 20.89 0.94 0.53
N ASP A 63 20.03 0.92 -0.48
CA ASP A 63 20.14 0.02 -1.62
C ASP A 63 20.15 0.81 -2.93
N GLY A 64 21.36 1.23 -3.33
CA GLY A 64 21.59 2.01 -4.54
C GLY A 64 20.99 3.42 -4.55
N GLN A 65 20.48 3.90 -3.41
CA GLN A 65 19.81 5.20 -3.25
C GLN A 65 18.64 5.38 -4.24
N ILE A 66 17.87 4.31 -4.46
CA ILE A 66 16.77 4.30 -5.43
C ILE A 66 15.55 5.00 -4.86
N LEU A 67 15.08 6.04 -5.56
CA LEU A 67 13.78 6.66 -5.36
C LEU A 67 12.87 6.29 -6.52
N SER A 68 11.63 5.88 -6.22
CA SER A 68 10.64 5.56 -7.24
C SER A 68 9.47 6.54 -7.21
N ILE A 69 9.02 6.96 -8.38
CA ILE A 69 7.74 7.65 -8.57
C ILE A 69 6.81 6.72 -9.35
N ASP A 70 5.76 6.22 -8.70
CA ASP A 70 4.74 5.34 -9.30
C ASP A 70 3.52 6.15 -9.72
N LEU A 71 3.14 6.05 -11.00
CA LEU A 71 2.04 6.77 -11.63
C LEU A 71 0.90 5.81 -11.92
N ASP A 72 -0.22 6.02 -11.22
CA ASP A 72 -1.33 5.08 -11.19
C ASP A 72 -2.46 5.38 -12.20
N GLY A 73 -2.17 6.10 -13.28
CA GLY A 73 -3.12 6.38 -14.37
C GLY A 73 -2.95 7.77 -14.98
N GLN A 74 -3.83 8.11 -15.91
CA GLN A 74 -3.79 9.38 -16.65
C GLN A 74 -3.77 10.59 -15.71
N SER A 75 -4.62 10.61 -14.67
CA SER A 75 -4.71 11.77 -13.78
C SER A 75 -3.43 11.99 -12.95
N ALA A 76 -2.62 10.93 -12.76
CA ALA A 76 -1.31 11.04 -12.12
C ALA A 76 -0.31 11.77 -13.03
N ILE A 77 -0.35 11.49 -14.32
CA ILE A 77 0.46 12.15 -15.35
C ILE A 77 0.00 13.61 -15.52
N ASP A 78 -1.32 13.84 -15.64
CA ASP A 78 -1.88 15.19 -15.76
C ASP A 78 -1.49 16.09 -14.58
N ARG A 79 -1.40 15.51 -13.37
CA ARG A 79 -0.92 16.24 -12.20
C ARG A 79 0.52 16.68 -12.36
N LEU A 80 1.42 15.82 -12.83
CA LEU A 80 2.82 16.17 -13.02
C LEU A 80 3.02 17.21 -14.12
N TRP A 81 2.25 17.13 -15.21
CA TRP A 81 2.28 18.15 -16.25
C TRP A 81 1.87 19.53 -15.76
N LYS A 82 0.93 19.64 -14.81
CA LYS A 82 0.59 20.93 -14.16
C LYS A 82 1.79 21.53 -13.43
N ASP A 83 2.68 20.69 -12.92
CA ASP A 83 3.92 21.08 -12.24
C ASP A 83 5.10 21.20 -13.24
N SER A 84 4.82 21.20 -14.56
CA SER A 84 5.81 21.23 -15.65
C SER A 84 6.83 20.08 -15.61
N LEU A 85 6.39 18.92 -15.10
CA LEU A 85 7.14 17.68 -15.06
C LEU A 85 6.57 16.71 -16.08
N ASP A 86 7.37 16.33 -17.07
CA ASP A 86 6.98 15.33 -18.06
C ASP A 86 7.64 13.98 -17.74
N PRO A 87 6.88 12.95 -17.32
CA PRO A 87 7.41 11.63 -17.03
C PRO A 87 8.22 11.02 -18.18
N PHE A 88 7.80 11.26 -19.43
CA PHE A 88 8.45 10.68 -20.62
C PHE A 88 9.78 11.36 -20.96
N MET A 89 9.97 12.59 -20.48
CA MET A 89 11.20 13.38 -20.66
C MET A 89 12.01 13.48 -19.36
N SER A 90 11.75 12.60 -18.39
CA SER A 90 12.40 12.60 -17.08
C SER A 90 13.90 12.27 -17.12
N GLY A 91 14.40 11.77 -18.26
CA GLY A 91 15.82 11.44 -18.44
C GLY A 91 16.30 10.31 -17.54
N THR A 92 15.40 9.43 -17.09
CA THR A 92 15.74 8.31 -16.21
C THR A 92 15.16 6.97 -16.67
N PHE A 93 15.38 5.90 -15.90
CA PHE A 93 14.78 4.60 -16.13
C PHE A 93 13.26 4.62 -15.91
N ILE A 94 12.50 4.33 -16.98
CA ILE A 94 11.03 4.29 -16.99
C ILE A 94 10.54 2.86 -17.20
N VAL A 95 9.67 2.39 -16.29
CA VAL A 95 8.98 1.11 -16.42
C VAL A 95 7.52 1.37 -16.77
N GLY A 96 7.09 0.90 -17.93
CA GLY A 96 5.70 0.95 -18.39
C GLY A 96 4.97 -0.39 -18.26
N ARG A 97 3.69 -0.39 -18.66
CA ARG A 97 2.87 -1.61 -18.79
C ARG A 97 2.36 -1.74 -20.23
N SER A 98 2.54 -2.92 -20.83
CA SER A 98 2.19 -3.16 -22.24
C SER A 98 0.72 -2.88 -22.58
N GLY A 99 -0.20 -3.13 -21.63
CA GLY A 99 -1.64 -2.92 -21.81
C GLY A 99 -2.17 -1.59 -21.26
N ASP A 100 -1.30 -0.70 -20.75
CA ASP A 100 -1.73 0.58 -20.19
C ASP A 100 -0.61 1.63 -20.25
N PRO A 101 -0.67 2.57 -21.21
CA PRO A 101 0.38 3.57 -21.39
C PRO A 101 0.44 4.60 -20.25
N TRP A 102 -0.58 4.65 -19.40
CA TRP A 102 -0.68 5.65 -18.32
C TRP A 102 -0.20 5.13 -16.97
N ARG A 103 0.29 3.88 -16.92
CA ARG A 103 0.86 3.26 -15.73
C ARG A 103 2.37 3.19 -15.88
N LEU A 104 3.05 4.14 -15.24
CA LEU A 104 4.49 4.32 -15.35
C LEU A 104 5.14 4.27 -13.97
N LYS A 105 6.41 3.86 -13.92
CA LYS A 105 7.26 4.00 -12.74
C LYS A 105 8.58 4.60 -13.15
N LEU A 106 8.89 5.78 -12.63
CA LEU A 106 10.17 6.45 -12.83
C LEU A 106 11.11 6.01 -11.71
N GLN A 107 12.30 5.53 -12.06
CA GLN A 107 13.34 5.18 -11.09
C GLN A 107 14.44 6.21 -11.14
N PHE A 108 14.72 6.88 -10.03
CA PHE A 108 15.85 7.80 -9.92
C PHE A 108 16.89 7.21 -8.97
N ARG A 109 18.16 7.49 -9.24
CA ARG A 109 19.27 7.21 -8.32
C ARG A 109 19.77 8.52 -7.74
N LEU A 110 19.50 8.76 -6.47
CA LEU A 110 19.94 10.01 -5.85
C LEU A 110 21.47 10.06 -5.76
N THR A 111 22.04 11.25 -5.97
CA THR A 111 23.46 11.49 -5.64
C THR A 111 23.67 11.46 -4.13
N PRO A 112 24.91 11.29 -3.63
CA PRO A 112 25.19 11.39 -2.20
C PRO A 112 24.71 12.70 -1.57
N GLU A 113 24.82 13.82 -2.28
CA GLU A 113 24.39 15.14 -1.83
C GLU A 113 22.87 15.21 -1.70
N GLN A 114 22.15 14.75 -2.72
CA GLN A 114 20.69 14.68 -2.70
C GLN A 114 20.18 13.74 -1.60
N ALA A 115 20.80 12.58 -1.44
CA ALA A 115 20.45 11.62 -0.40
C ALA A 115 20.68 12.17 1.02
N ALA A 116 21.65 13.07 1.20
CA ALA A 116 21.89 13.73 2.49
C ALA A 116 20.83 14.80 2.83
N GLU A 117 20.12 15.36 1.86
CA GLU A 117 19.08 16.39 2.06
C GLU A 117 17.75 15.81 2.56
N ILE A 118 17.48 14.52 2.34
CA ILE A 118 16.19 13.90 2.67
C ILE A 118 16.35 12.61 3.47
N SER A 119 15.40 12.34 4.36
CA SER A 119 15.31 11.07 5.07
C SER A 119 14.46 10.06 4.28
N SER A 120 14.52 8.77 4.68
CA SER A 120 13.57 7.79 4.15
C SER A 120 12.13 8.26 4.34
N PHE A 121 11.32 8.14 3.29
CA PHE A 121 9.92 8.55 3.30
C PHE A 121 9.09 7.80 2.26
N GLN A 122 7.78 7.93 2.40
CA GLN A 122 6.83 7.68 1.34
C GLN A 122 5.76 8.75 1.36
N THR A 123 5.16 9.05 0.22
CA THR A 123 3.94 9.85 0.17
C THR A 123 3.08 9.48 -1.02
N THR A 124 1.80 9.79 -0.92
CA THR A 124 0.80 9.52 -1.96
C THR A 124 0.03 10.80 -2.21
N ILE A 125 0.01 11.24 -3.46
CA ILE A 125 -0.76 12.37 -3.94
C ILE A 125 -1.94 11.81 -4.72
N HIS A 126 -3.12 11.78 -4.11
CA HIS A 126 -4.33 11.32 -4.78
C HIS A 126 -4.74 12.31 -5.88
N THR A 127 -4.90 11.80 -7.11
CA THR A 127 -5.25 12.61 -8.28
C THR A 127 -6.67 12.33 -8.77
N LYS A 128 -7.21 11.14 -8.45
CA LYS A 128 -8.60 10.78 -8.74
C LYS A 128 -9.14 9.80 -7.71
N PRO A 129 -10.33 10.04 -7.13
CA PRO A 129 -10.95 9.10 -6.21
C PRO A 129 -11.41 7.84 -6.94
N ALA A 130 -11.52 6.73 -6.19
CA ALA A 130 -12.21 5.55 -6.69
C ALA A 130 -13.70 5.88 -6.94
N CYS A 131 -14.23 5.43 -8.07
CA CYS A 131 -15.61 5.68 -8.46
C CYS A 131 -16.13 4.52 -9.32
N ASN A 132 -17.35 4.03 -9.04
CA ASN A 132 -18.03 3.01 -9.83
C ASN A 132 -17.17 1.76 -10.16
N GLY A 133 -16.44 1.24 -9.18
CA GLY A 133 -15.56 0.08 -9.36
C GLY A 133 -14.20 0.37 -10.02
N ALA A 134 -13.98 1.58 -10.53
CA ALA A 134 -12.66 2.03 -10.95
C ALA A 134 -11.78 2.33 -9.74
N LYS A 135 -10.51 1.93 -9.81
CA LYS A 135 -9.52 2.20 -8.77
C LYS A 135 -9.20 3.69 -8.71
N ALA A 136 -8.85 4.16 -7.51
CA ALA A 136 -8.25 5.48 -7.35
C ALA A 136 -6.94 5.56 -8.15
N GLU A 137 -6.58 6.78 -8.55
CA GLU A 137 -5.31 7.09 -9.20
C GLU A 137 -4.52 8.05 -8.32
N ALA A 138 -3.20 7.91 -8.33
CA ALA A 138 -2.31 8.71 -7.52
C ALA A 138 -0.90 8.79 -8.13
N VAL A 139 -0.13 9.73 -7.61
CA VAL A 139 1.34 9.73 -7.69
C VAL A 139 1.87 9.22 -6.34
N GLU A 140 2.59 8.11 -6.33
CA GLU A 140 3.27 7.62 -5.13
C GLU A 140 4.78 7.87 -5.23
N VAL A 141 5.37 8.45 -4.20
CA VAL A 141 6.83 8.65 -4.11
C VAL A 141 7.35 7.73 -3.02
N LEU A 142 8.31 6.87 -3.37
CA LEU A 142 8.79 5.77 -2.54
C LEU A 142 10.31 5.84 -2.40
N TYR A 143 10.78 6.22 -1.21
CA TYR A 143 12.19 6.21 -0.84
C TYR A 143 12.37 5.54 0.52
N SER A 144 12.19 4.22 0.56
CA SER A 144 12.29 3.46 1.81
C SER A 144 12.64 2.00 1.56
N ARG A 145 13.56 1.47 2.37
CA ARG A 145 13.95 0.05 2.36
C ARG A 145 12.79 -0.93 2.56
N ARG A 146 11.67 -0.44 3.09
CA ARG A 146 10.44 -1.22 3.28
C ARG A 146 9.54 -1.23 2.05
N ARG A 147 9.99 -0.67 0.93
CA ARG A 147 9.25 -0.59 -0.34
C ARG A 147 10.05 -1.21 -1.48
N GLN A 148 9.31 -1.72 -2.45
CA GLN A 148 9.85 -2.25 -3.70
C GLN A 148 8.87 -1.93 -4.81
N VAL A 149 9.39 -1.78 -6.02
CA VAL A 149 8.58 -1.61 -7.24
C VAL A 149 8.93 -2.68 -8.25
N ILE A 150 7.93 -3.14 -9.00
CA ILE A 150 8.17 -4.10 -10.07
C ILE A 150 8.80 -3.38 -11.26
N ILE A 151 9.97 -3.84 -11.67
CA ILE A 151 10.72 -3.29 -12.79
C ILE A 151 10.80 -4.23 -13.99
N GLY A 152 10.22 -5.42 -13.92
CA GLY A 152 10.25 -6.36 -15.05
C GLY A 152 9.45 -7.63 -14.80
N GLY A 153 9.12 -8.35 -15.88
CA GLY A 153 8.35 -9.60 -15.83
C GLY A 153 6.86 -9.40 -16.09
N ARG A 154 6.00 -10.27 -15.52
CA ARG A 154 4.56 -10.30 -15.79
C ARG A 154 3.73 -9.63 -14.71
N HIS A 155 2.73 -8.87 -15.14
CA HIS A 155 1.67 -8.32 -14.30
C HIS A 155 0.56 -9.38 -14.08
N PRO A 156 -0.15 -9.37 -12.93
CA PRO A 156 -1.24 -10.31 -12.66
C PRO A 156 -2.40 -10.27 -13.66
N SER A 157 -2.59 -9.16 -14.40
CA SER A 157 -3.60 -9.06 -15.47
C SER A 157 -3.26 -9.87 -16.72
N GLY A 158 -2.03 -10.36 -16.83
CA GLY A 158 -1.49 -10.94 -18.06
C GLY A 158 -0.54 -10.02 -18.84
N ASP A 159 -0.57 -8.71 -18.57
CA ASP A 159 0.34 -7.74 -19.19
C ASP A 159 1.80 -7.98 -18.81
N SER A 160 2.72 -7.37 -19.58
CA SER A 160 4.14 -7.36 -19.24
C SER A 160 4.60 -5.96 -18.82
N TYR A 161 5.56 -5.94 -17.90
CA TYR A 161 6.32 -4.74 -17.60
C TYR A 161 7.35 -4.53 -18.70
N ILE A 162 7.34 -3.33 -19.29
CA ILE A 162 8.16 -2.97 -20.45
C ILE A 162 9.07 -1.79 -20.13
N TRP A 163 10.15 -1.68 -20.89
CA TRP A 163 11.08 -0.55 -20.82
C TRP A 163 11.08 0.13 -22.18
N PHE A 164 10.97 1.45 -22.18
CA PHE A 164 10.99 2.22 -23.41
C PHE A 164 12.42 2.30 -23.96
N ASP A 165 12.54 2.41 -25.27
CA ASP A 165 13.84 2.63 -25.91
C ASP A 165 14.41 3.98 -25.46
N GLY A 166 15.69 3.99 -25.09
CA GLY A 166 16.32 5.20 -24.54
C GLY A 166 15.85 5.58 -23.13
N ALA A 167 15.11 4.72 -22.42
CA ALA A 167 14.70 4.94 -21.04
C ALA A 167 14.73 3.65 -20.20
N GLY A 168 15.69 2.75 -20.49
CA GLY A 168 15.87 1.51 -19.77
C GLY A 168 16.77 1.63 -18.53
N PRO A 169 17.14 0.49 -17.91
CA PRO A 169 18.00 0.47 -16.72
C PRO A 169 19.34 1.19 -16.89
N GLU A 170 19.87 1.22 -18.11
CA GLU A 170 21.10 1.93 -18.46
C GLU A 170 20.99 3.46 -18.41
N GLN A 171 19.76 3.99 -18.29
CA GLN A 171 19.48 5.42 -18.12
C GLN A 171 19.14 5.76 -16.66
N LEU A 172 19.41 4.87 -15.71
CA LEU A 172 19.16 5.16 -14.30
C LEU A 172 20.06 6.32 -13.84
N GLU A 173 19.44 7.49 -13.65
CA GLU A 173 20.15 8.73 -13.35
C GLU A 173 19.53 9.47 -12.15
N ALA A 174 20.24 10.49 -11.68
CA ALA A 174 19.74 11.40 -10.67
C ALA A 174 18.60 12.28 -11.22
N PRO A 175 17.62 12.68 -10.39
CA PRO A 175 16.60 13.61 -10.82
C PRO A 175 17.22 14.97 -11.14
N ASP A 176 16.76 15.61 -12.21
CA ASP A 176 17.12 16.99 -12.54
C ASP A 176 16.60 17.97 -11.47
N SER A 177 16.90 19.26 -11.64
CA SER A 177 16.52 20.28 -10.66
C SER A 177 15.00 20.41 -10.45
N LYS A 178 14.19 20.19 -11.50
CA LYS A 178 12.72 20.28 -11.40
C LYS A 178 12.16 19.07 -10.67
N TRP A 179 12.57 17.87 -11.07
CA TRP A 179 12.18 16.63 -10.39
C TRP A 179 12.65 16.62 -8.94
N TRP A 180 13.87 17.11 -8.68
CA TRP A 180 14.41 17.21 -7.33
C TRP A 180 13.62 18.18 -6.45
N ALA A 181 13.23 19.35 -6.98
CA ALA A 181 12.37 20.29 -6.26
C ALA A 181 11.03 19.64 -5.87
N PHE A 182 10.40 18.91 -6.79
CA PHE A 182 9.16 18.17 -6.52
C PHE A 182 9.33 17.06 -5.49
N ILE A 183 10.43 16.30 -5.55
CA ILE A 183 10.75 15.27 -4.56
C ILE A 183 10.92 15.88 -3.17
N LYS A 184 11.61 17.02 -3.07
CA LYS A 184 11.77 17.74 -1.79
C LYS A 184 10.46 18.27 -1.24
N GLU A 185 9.57 18.78 -2.10
CA GLU A 185 8.22 19.16 -1.67
C GLU A 185 7.43 17.95 -1.15
N CYS A 186 7.54 16.80 -1.83
CA CYS A 186 6.92 15.54 -1.40
C CYS A 186 7.47 15.06 -0.05
N HIS A 187 8.80 15.12 0.13
CA HIS A 187 9.46 14.79 1.39
C HIS A 187 9.00 15.72 2.52
N ALA A 188 9.03 17.05 2.30
CA ALA A 188 8.58 18.02 3.28
C ALA A 188 7.13 17.78 3.72
N ARG A 189 6.23 17.48 2.78
CA ARG A 189 4.85 17.08 3.09
C ARG A 189 4.76 15.80 3.90
N ALA A 190 5.58 14.80 3.61
CA ALA A 190 5.61 13.54 4.35
C ALA A 190 6.13 13.69 5.78
N GLN A 191 7.00 14.68 6.04
CA GLN A 191 7.50 14.99 7.37
C GLN A 191 6.53 15.83 8.21
N GLN A 192 5.55 16.48 7.58
CA GLN A 192 4.55 17.21 8.34
C GLN A 192 3.76 16.21 9.19
N PRO A 193 3.54 16.50 10.50
CA PRO A 193 2.60 15.72 11.28
C PRO A 193 1.28 15.72 10.51
N PRO A 194 0.54 14.58 10.49
CA PRO A 194 -0.73 14.52 9.81
C PRO A 194 -1.51 15.75 10.23
N GLN A 195 -1.84 16.61 9.26
CA GLN A 195 -2.62 17.82 9.53
C GLN A 195 -3.75 17.33 10.42
N LYS A 196 -3.84 17.87 11.64
CA LYS A 196 -5.05 17.71 12.46
C LYS A 196 -6.12 18.26 11.54
N HIS A 197 -6.78 17.37 10.80
CA HIS A 197 -7.96 17.74 10.07
C HIS A 197 -8.85 18.28 11.17
N ARG A 198 -9.02 19.62 11.19
CA ARG A 198 -10.24 20.20 11.74
C ARG A 198 -11.32 19.31 11.18
N PRO A 199 -12.12 18.64 12.04
CA PRO A 199 -13.11 17.70 11.57
C PRO A 199 -13.88 18.42 10.48
N THR A 200 -13.65 18.00 9.24
CA THR A 200 -14.50 18.46 8.15
C THR A 200 -15.87 18.01 8.59
N ASP A 201 -16.86 18.89 8.43
CA ASP A 201 -18.28 18.59 8.61
C ASP A 201 -18.72 17.49 7.62
N ARG A 202 -18.11 16.30 7.72
CA ARG A 202 -18.75 15.05 7.39
C ARG A 202 -19.93 15.03 8.33
N LYS A 203 -21.13 15.23 7.75
CA LYS A 203 -22.42 14.94 8.38
C LYS A 203 -22.19 13.89 9.45
N ARG A 204 -22.30 14.30 10.72
CA ARG A 204 -21.97 13.49 11.90
C ARG A 204 -22.45 12.05 11.64
N SER A 205 -21.52 11.16 11.31
CA SER A 205 -21.73 9.75 11.56
C SER A 205 -21.93 9.71 13.06
N ASN A 206 -23.16 9.50 13.52
CA ASN A 206 -23.47 9.45 14.94
C ASN A 206 -22.95 8.13 15.54
N THR A 207 -21.73 7.72 15.20
CA THR A 207 -21.05 6.58 15.75
C THR A 207 -19.97 7.06 16.72
N ARG A 208 -19.86 6.41 17.89
CA ARG A 208 -18.79 6.66 18.86
C ARG A 208 -17.88 5.44 18.93
N ARG A 209 -16.58 5.64 19.09
CA ARG A 209 -15.63 4.51 19.19
C ARG A 209 -15.87 3.68 20.45
N ALA A 210 -15.76 2.35 20.32
CA ALA A 210 -15.74 1.42 21.45
C ALA A 210 -14.29 1.14 21.85
N ASN A 211 -13.85 1.76 22.96
CA ASN A 211 -12.48 1.70 23.44
C ASN A 211 -12.44 1.61 24.99
N PRO A 212 -12.10 0.44 25.58
CA PRO A 212 -11.97 -0.85 24.90
C PRO A 212 -13.32 -1.33 24.35
N CYS A 213 -13.29 -2.17 23.31
CA CYS A 213 -14.47 -2.88 22.84
C CYS A 213 -14.88 -3.93 23.90
N PRO A 214 -16.14 -3.92 24.39
CA PRO A 214 -16.56 -4.86 25.43
C PRO A 214 -16.68 -6.31 24.95
N VAL A 215 -16.69 -6.55 23.63
CA VAL A 215 -16.78 -7.91 23.06
C VAL A 215 -15.39 -8.50 22.76
N CYS A 216 -14.53 -7.75 22.07
CA CYS A 216 -13.24 -8.26 21.60
C CYS A 216 -12.03 -7.69 22.33
N GLY A 217 -12.21 -6.80 23.32
CA GLY A 217 -11.11 -6.21 24.09
C GLY A 217 -10.23 -5.22 23.32
N ARG A 218 -10.57 -4.92 22.06
CA ARG A 218 -9.79 -4.01 21.21
C ARG A 218 -9.72 -2.62 21.84
N HIS A 219 -8.51 -2.08 21.96
CA HIS A 219 -8.25 -0.76 22.54
C HIS A 219 -7.22 0.04 21.72
N ASP A 220 -7.05 1.32 22.04
CA ASP A 220 -5.95 2.15 21.54
C ASP A 220 -4.70 2.09 22.44
N GLY A 221 -3.57 2.54 21.92
CA GLY A 221 -2.30 2.54 22.65
C GLY A 221 -1.44 1.28 22.45
N PRO A 222 -0.35 1.12 23.23
CA PRO A 222 0.59 0.02 23.10
C PRO A 222 -0.10 -1.35 23.23
N GLY A 223 0.10 -2.25 22.26
CA GLY A 223 -0.57 -3.55 22.20
C GLY A 223 -1.99 -3.51 21.61
N GLY A 224 -2.53 -2.33 21.29
CA GLY A 224 -3.84 -2.10 20.70
C GLY A 224 -3.86 -2.14 19.16
N SER A 225 -4.96 -1.68 18.56
CA SER A 225 -5.15 -1.67 17.10
C SER A 225 -5.82 -0.38 16.60
N ASN A 226 -5.36 0.12 15.44
CA ASN A 226 -5.95 1.27 14.76
C ASN A 226 -7.25 0.96 14.01
N LEU A 227 -7.58 -0.32 13.79
CA LEU A 227 -8.92 -0.73 13.37
C LEU A 227 -9.92 -0.45 14.51
N TRP A 228 -11.14 -0.01 14.22
CA TRP A 228 -12.08 0.45 15.25
C TRP A 228 -13.34 -0.40 15.36
N CYS A 229 -13.78 -0.69 16.59
CA CYS A 229 -15.16 -1.07 16.88
C CYS A 229 -15.93 0.20 17.25
N GLU A 230 -17.23 0.26 16.98
CA GLU A 230 -18.02 1.49 17.14
C GLU A 230 -19.43 1.22 17.65
N TYR A 231 -19.99 2.19 18.37
CA TYR A 231 -21.38 2.21 18.77
C TYR A 231 -22.17 3.11 17.82
N SER A 232 -23.33 2.69 17.32
CA SER A 232 -24.28 3.57 16.64
C SER A 232 -24.99 4.53 17.60
N SER A 233 -25.64 5.53 17.02
CA SER A 233 -26.65 6.36 17.70
C SER A 233 -27.79 5.56 18.30
N SER A 234 -28.15 4.43 17.68
CA SER A 234 -29.19 3.52 18.15
C SER A 234 -28.73 2.57 19.26
N GLY A 235 -27.49 2.73 19.76
CA GLY A 235 -26.96 1.91 20.85
C GLY A 235 -26.50 0.50 20.43
N LEU A 236 -26.35 0.23 19.14
CA LEU A 236 -25.76 -1.01 18.65
C LEU A 236 -24.23 -0.92 18.66
N LEU A 237 -23.55 -2.03 18.93
CA LEU A 237 -22.10 -2.16 18.86
C LEU A 237 -21.70 -2.96 17.61
N PHE A 238 -20.86 -2.37 16.75
CA PHE A 238 -20.23 -3.04 15.62
C PHE A 238 -18.84 -3.52 16.02
N CYS A 239 -18.69 -4.83 16.20
CA CYS A 239 -17.42 -5.47 16.49
C CYS A 239 -16.75 -5.92 15.18
N MET A 240 -15.72 -5.17 14.76
CA MET A 240 -14.98 -5.44 13.54
C MET A 240 -14.02 -6.62 13.71
N PRO A 241 -13.94 -7.52 12.70
CA PRO A 241 -13.01 -8.65 12.75
C PRO A 241 -11.56 -8.15 12.73
N GLY A 242 -10.67 -8.91 13.34
CA GLY A 242 -9.25 -8.63 13.37
C GLY A 242 -8.47 -9.89 13.66
N THR A 243 -7.19 -9.89 13.32
CA THR A 243 -6.27 -11.01 13.59
C THR A 243 -5.93 -11.13 15.07
N THR A 244 -5.77 -9.99 15.76
CA THR A 244 -5.45 -9.94 17.20
C THR A 244 -6.70 -9.78 18.08
N PHE A 245 -7.67 -9.01 17.61
CA PHE A 245 -8.90 -8.72 18.34
C PHE A 245 -10.11 -9.10 17.49
N SER A 246 -10.85 -10.10 17.92
CA SER A 246 -12.04 -10.59 17.25
C SER A 246 -13.11 -10.92 18.28
N ALA A 247 -14.37 -10.92 17.85
CA ALA A 247 -15.41 -11.50 18.68
C ALA A 247 -15.11 -13.00 18.90
N PRO A 248 -15.57 -13.59 20.03
CA PRO A 248 -15.45 -15.03 20.25
C PRO A 248 -15.92 -15.85 19.04
N ALA A 249 -15.25 -16.98 18.79
CA ALA A 249 -15.63 -17.87 17.71
C ALA A 249 -16.97 -18.57 18.01
N GLY A 250 -17.71 -18.95 16.97
CA GLY A 250 -18.93 -19.77 17.09
C GLY A 250 -20.17 -19.05 17.63
N LEU A 251 -20.17 -17.71 17.68
CA LEU A 251 -21.34 -16.95 18.13
C LEU A 251 -22.55 -17.17 17.22
N ARG A 252 -23.73 -17.35 17.84
CA ARG A 252 -25.03 -17.37 17.18
C ARG A 252 -25.84 -16.14 17.57
N ILE A 253 -26.79 -15.74 16.71
CA ILE A 253 -27.73 -14.67 17.04
C ILE A 253 -28.39 -15.00 18.39
N GLY A 254 -28.39 -14.03 19.30
CA GLY A 254 -28.85 -14.17 20.69
C GLY A 254 -27.75 -14.40 21.73
N TYR A 255 -26.54 -14.84 21.34
CA TYR A 255 -25.45 -15.07 22.29
C TYR A 255 -25.00 -13.77 22.96
N VAL A 256 -24.81 -13.82 24.28
CA VAL A 256 -24.45 -12.67 25.11
C VAL A 256 -22.98 -12.73 25.49
N VAL A 257 -22.25 -11.65 25.21
CA VAL A 257 -20.85 -11.45 25.63
C VAL A 257 -20.79 -10.14 26.40
N ASN A 258 -20.41 -10.17 27.68
CA ASN A 258 -20.26 -8.98 28.53
C ASN A 258 -21.48 -8.02 28.51
N GLY A 259 -22.70 -8.58 28.54
CA GLY A 259 -23.94 -7.81 28.49
C GLY A 259 -24.38 -7.34 27.09
N TRP A 260 -23.72 -7.83 26.04
CA TRP A 260 -24.04 -7.53 24.64
C TRP A 260 -24.53 -8.78 23.90
N ALA A 261 -25.75 -8.75 23.40
CA ALA A 261 -26.36 -9.85 22.63
C ALA A 261 -26.09 -9.68 21.13
N LEU A 262 -25.57 -10.71 20.46
CA LEU A 262 -25.37 -10.71 19.01
C LEU A 262 -26.74 -10.63 18.31
N LYS A 263 -26.94 -9.61 17.48
CA LYS A 263 -28.19 -9.38 16.74
C LYS A 263 -28.10 -9.85 15.30
N LYS A 264 -26.96 -9.62 14.65
CA LYS A 264 -26.72 -10.01 13.25
C LYS A 264 -25.24 -10.06 12.93
N ILE A 265 -24.91 -10.75 11.85
CA ILE A 265 -23.57 -10.77 11.24
C ILE A 265 -23.71 -10.17 9.84
N THR A 266 -23.04 -9.06 9.59
CA THR A 266 -23.03 -8.38 8.28
C THR A 266 -21.76 -8.75 7.53
N GLN A 267 -21.88 -9.27 6.32
CA GLN A 267 -20.70 -9.53 5.47
C GLN A 267 -20.23 -8.22 4.82
N THR A 268 -18.94 -7.88 4.97
CA THR A 268 -18.30 -6.77 4.25
C THR A 268 -17.14 -7.29 3.41
N GLN A 269 -16.58 -6.42 2.57
CA GLN A 269 -15.39 -6.74 1.76
C GLN A 269 -14.18 -7.12 2.63
N ASP A 270 -14.14 -6.65 3.88
CA ASP A 270 -13.06 -6.87 4.85
C ASP A 270 -13.35 -7.99 5.86
N GLY A 271 -14.48 -8.70 5.71
CA GLY A 271 -14.90 -9.83 6.55
C GLY A 271 -16.20 -9.61 7.33
N PRO A 272 -16.63 -10.59 8.15
CA PRO A 272 -17.89 -10.51 8.88
C PRO A 272 -17.82 -9.53 10.05
N VAL A 273 -18.68 -8.51 10.02
CA VAL A 273 -18.90 -7.56 11.12
C VAL A 273 -20.02 -8.08 12.02
N HIS A 274 -19.72 -8.28 13.30
CA HIS A 274 -20.68 -8.74 14.29
C HIS A 274 -21.37 -7.55 14.94
N VAL A 275 -22.70 -7.52 14.87
CA VAL A 275 -23.50 -6.40 15.39
C VAL A 275 -24.22 -6.84 16.66
N PHE A 276 -23.92 -6.19 17.77
CA PHE A 276 -24.49 -6.47 19.07
C PHE A 276 -25.45 -5.35 19.51
N GLY A 277 -26.43 -5.69 20.34
CA GLY A 277 -27.20 -4.73 21.12
C GLY A 277 -27.07 -5.04 22.60
N GLN A 278 -27.38 -4.09 23.48
CA GLN A 278 -27.44 -4.38 24.92
C GLN A 278 -28.41 -5.53 25.16
N HIS A 279 -27.97 -6.48 25.98
CA HIS A 279 -28.81 -7.58 26.41
C HIS A 279 -29.85 -7.06 27.40
N ASP A 280 -31.11 -7.31 27.08
CA ASP A 280 -32.26 -6.99 27.93
C ASP A 280 -32.93 -8.33 28.29
N PRO A 281 -32.68 -8.87 29.49
CA PRO A 281 -33.24 -10.15 29.92
C PRO A 281 -34.77 -10.10 30.14
N GLU A 282 -35.35 -8.92 30.34
CA GLU A 282 -36.80 -8.74 30.57
C GLU A 282 -37.59 -8.79 29.25
N LYS A 283 -37.00 -8.35 28.14
CA LYS A 283 -37.62 -8.43 26.81
C LYS A 283 -37.87 -9.86 26.32
N LEU A 284 -37.09 -10.84 26.81
CA LEU A 284 -37.27 -12.25 26.48
C LEU A 284 -38.42 -12.89 27.25
N LYS A 285 -38.63 -12.52 28.53
CA LYS A 285 -39.80 -12.98 29.31
C LYS A 285 -41.13 -12.57 28.68
N ARG A 286 -41.23 -11.34 28.18
CA ARG A 286 -42.46 -10.85 27.52
C ARG A 286 -42.77 -11.52 26.18
N GLN A 287 -41.82 -12.25 25.58
CA GLN A 287 -42.06 -13.02 24.36
C GLN A 287 -42.42 -14.48 24.66
N SER A 288 -42.01 -15.03 25.81
CA SER A 288 -42.43 -16.35 26.27
C SER A 288 -43.77 -16.37 27.00
N ASP A 289 -44.24 -15.22 27.48
CA ASP A 289 -45.57 -15.07 28.12
C ASP A 289 -46.69 -14.74 27.11
N VAL A 290 -46.40 -14.77 25.81
CA VAL A 290 -47.34 -14.51 24.69
C VAL A 290 -47.46 -15.72 23.74
N GLU A 291 -46.93 -16.88 24.12
CA GLU A 291 -47.35 -18.20 23.60
C GLU A 291 -48.28 -18.89 24.61
#